data_AF-A0A8C2XN43-F1
#
_entry.id   AF-A0A8C2XN43-F1
#
_cell.length_a   1.000
_cell.length_b   1.000
_cell.length_c   1.000
_cell.angle_alpha   90.00
_cell.angle_beta   90.00
_cell.angle_gamma   90.00
#
_symmetry.space_group_name_H-M   'P 1'
#
loop_
_entity.id
_entity.type
_entity.pdbx_description
1 polymer ?
#
loop_
_entity_poly.entity_id
_entity_poly.type
_entity_poly.pdbx_seq_one_letter_code
_entity_poly.pdbx_strand_id
1 'polypeptide(L)'
;LTVTATVMDTRTATAELGWISFPANGWEEVSGYDENLNTIRTYQVCNVFEPSQNNWLLTTYIDRRAAQRIYVEIRFTVRDCASIPSVLGSCKETFNLYYLETERTLSQGIKGVEYWANAPFLKVDTIAADESFSQVDFGGRLMKVNTEVRSFGPLSKGRGFHLAFQDLGACMSLLAVRVFYKKCPSVVQNFAFFPETLTGAESTSLVIARGSCIPNAEEVDVPIKLYCNGDGEWMVPIGSCSCKAGYEPDNGNVCRGKSLH
;
A
#
# COMPACT_ATOMS: atom_id res chain seq x y z
N LEU A 1 17.24 3.82 -4.97
CA LEU A 1 16.42 2.66 -4.54
C LEU A 1 15.34 3.18 -3.60
N THR A 2 14.10 3.19 -4.05
CA THR A 2 12.93 3.50 -3.21
C THR A 2 12.78 2.43 -2.13
N VAL A 3 12.55 2.86 -0.88
CA VAL A 3 12.23 1.94 0.22
C VAL A 3 10.74 2.00 0.52
N THR A 4 10.12 0.84 0.62
CA THR A 4 8.71 0.69 1.03
C THR A 4 8.64 0.08 2.42
N ALA A 5 7.70 0.56 3.24
CA ALA A 5 7.38 -0.05 4.53
C ALA A 5 5.93 -0.55 4.53
N THR A 6 5.76 -1.85 4.77
CA THR A 6 4.46 -2.52 4.78
C THR A 6 3.77 -2.37 6.14
N VAL A 7 2.48 -2.03 6.12
CA VAL A 7 1.62 -1.92 7.32
C VAL A 7 0.55 -3.02 7.37
N MET A 8 0.23 -3.64 6.24
CA MET A 8 -0.61 -4.84 6.14
C MET A 8 -0.17 -5.67 4.94
N ASP A 9 -0.12 -6.99 5.08
CA ASP A 9 0.09 -7.92 3.97
C ASP A 9 -0.70 -9.20 4.23
N THR A 10 -1.72 -9.49 3.43
CA THR A 10 -2.53 -10.69 3.65
C THR A 10 -1.80 -11.99 3.28
N ARG A 11 -0.71 -11.92 2.50
CA ARG A 11 0.06 -13.10 2.07
C ARG A 11 0.80 -13.77 3.22
N THR A 12 1.10 -13.01 4.27
CA THR A 12 1.81 -13.52 5.46
C THR A 12 0.86 -14.01 6.54
N ALA A 13 -0.46 -13.97 6.30
CA ALA A 13 -1.44 -14.43 7.26
C ALA A 13 -1.41 -15.96 7.39
N THR A 14 -1.23 -16.45 8.61
CA THR A 14 -1.22 -17.88 8.94
C THR A 14 -2.56 -18.38 9.50
N ALA A 15 -3.53 -17.48 9.67
CA ALA A 15 -4.86 -17.73 10.22
C ALA A 15 -5.90 -16.88 9.47
N GLU A 16 -7.17 -16.95 9.88
CA GLU A 16 -8.26 -16.14 9.34
C GLU A 16 -7.93 -14.64 9.40
N LEU A 17 -8.28 -13.91 8.33
CA LEU A 17 -8.00 -12.47 8.23
C LEU A 17 -8.94 -11.64 9.11
N GLY A 18 -10.12 -12.17 9.44
CA GLY A 18 -11.09 -11.55 10.34
C GLY A 18 -11.69 -10.25 9.79
N TRP A 19 -11.78 -10.12 8.46
CA TRP A 19 -12.44 -8.98 7.82
C TRP A 19 -13.95 -9.12 7.92
N ILE A 20 -14.64 -7.99 7.98
CA ILE A 20 -16.09 -7.95 8.17
C ILE A 20 -16.75 -7.92 6.80
N SER A 21 -17.52 -8.94 6.48
CA SER A 21 -18.36 -9.02 5.28
C SER A 21 -19.78 -8.55 5.60
N PHE A 22 -20.35 -7.69 4.75
CA PHE A 22 -21.76 -7.32 4.84
C PHE A 22 -22.40 -7.02 3.47
N PRO A 23 -23.61 -7.54 3.19
CA PRO A 23 -24.33 -8.54 3.99
C PRO A 23 -23.52 -9.85 4.09
N ALA A 24 -23.84 -10.70 5.07
CA ALA A 24 -23.03 -11.87 5.40
C ALA A 24 -22.91 -12.90 4.25
N ASN A 25 -23.82 -12.84 3.27
CA ASN A 25 -23.83 -13.66 2.05
C ASN A 25 -23.15 -12.97 0.84
N GLY A 26 -22.46 -11.86 1.06
CA GLY A 26 -21.68 -11.17 0.04
C GLY A 26 -20.31 -11.82 -0.15
N TRP A 27 -19.31 -11.28 0.55
CA TRP A 27 -17.95 -11.80 0.50
C TRP A 27 -17.76 -13.00 1.43
N GLU A 28 -17.11 -14.04 0.91
CA GLU A 28 -16.80 -15.27 1.64
C GLU A 28 -15.28 -15.44 1.76
N GLU A 29 -14.80 -15.77 2.96
CA GLU A 29 -13.40 -16.13 3.19
C GLU A 29 -13.16 -17.59 2.80
N VAL A 30 -12.26 -17.81 1.85
CA VAL A 30 -11.91 -19.16 1.37
C VAL A 30 -10.40 -19.37 1.34
N SER A 31 -9.98 -20.61 1.47
CA SER A 31 -8.57 -20.99 1.28
C SER A 31 -8.30 -21.17 -0.22
N GLY A 32 -7.30 -20.45 -0.73
CA GLY A 32 -6.81 -20.55 -2.09
C GLY A 32 -5.35 -20.99 -2.14
N TYR A 33 -4.78 -21.01 -3.34
CA TYR A 33 -3.36 -21.26 -3.58
C TYR A 33 -2.76 -20.09 -4.37
N ASP A 34 -1.55 -19.68 -4.03
CA ASP A 34 -0.78 -18.74 -4.85
C ASP A 34 -0.10 -19.46 -6.04
N GLU A 35 0.63 -18.70 -6.87
CA GLU A 35 1.39 -19.21 -8.02
C GLU A 35 2.46 -20.25 -7.63
N ASN A 36 2.90 -20.25 -6.37
CA ASN A 36 3.89 -21.17 -5.83
C ASN A 36 3.24 -22.33 -5.06
N LEU A 37 1.91 -22.49 -5.13
CA LEU A 37 1.12 -23.50 -4.43
C LEU A 37 1.15 -23.39 -2.90
N ASN A 38 1.50 -22.21 -2.37
CA ASN A 38 1.31 -21.93 -0.95
C ASN A 38 -0.18 -21.71 -0.66
N THR A 39 -0.66 -22.26 0.45
CA THR A 39 -2.01 -21.99 0.93
C THR A 39 -2.13 -20.53 1.37
N ILE A 40 -3.07 -19.80 0.80
CA ILE A 40 -3.36 -18.40 1.11
C ILE A 40 -4.82 -18.22 1.53
N ARG A 41 -5.09 -17.19 2.34
CA ARG A 41 -6.45 -16.77 2.67
C ARG A 41 -6.91 -15.71 1.67
N THR A 42 -8.06 -15.94 1.07
CA THR A 42 -8.62 -15.11 0.00
C THR A 42 -10.08 -14.80 0.30
N TYR A 43 -10.60 -13.73 -0.30
CA TYR A 43 -12.03 -13.42 -0.25
C TYR A 43 -12.64 -13.51 -1.65
N GLN A 44 -13.78 -14.18 -1.79
CA GLN A 44 -14.47 -14.33 -3.06
C GLN A 44 -15.91 -13.82 -2.99
N VAL A 45 -16.43 -13.37 -4.13
CA VAL A 45 -17.84 -12.98 -4.33
C VAL A 45 -18.24 -13.29 -5.77
N CYS A 46 -19.45 -13.81 -5.98
CA CYS A 46 -19.96 -14.14 -7.32
C CYS A 46 -21.50 -14.08 -7.39
N ASN A 47 -22.09 -12.99 -6.92
CA ASN A 47 -23.55 -12.79 -6.90
C ASN A 47 -24.08 -12.17 -8.20
N VAL A 48 -23.58 -12.63 -9.36
CA VAL A 48 -23.82 -12.04 -10.70
C VAL A 48 -25.25 -12.19 -11.23
N PHE A 49 -26.01 -13.14 -10.69
CA PHE A 49 -27.39 -13.44 -11.13
C PHE A 49 -28.44 -12.54 -10.48
N GLU A 50 -28.09 -11.89 -9.37
CA GLU A 50 -28.99 -11.05 -8.60
C GLU A 50 -28.83 -9.58 -9.02
N PRO A 51 -29.91 -8.82 -9.28
CA PRO A 51 -29.81 -7.41 -9.58
C PRO A 51 -29.40 -6.60 -8.35
N SER A 52 -28.86 -5.39 -8.57
CA SER A 52 -28.62 -4.38 -7.52
C SER A 52 -27.77 -4.85 -6.34
N GLN A 53 -26.70 -5.59 -6.61
CA GLN A 53 -25.74 -6.02 -5.59
C GLN A 53 -25.05 -4.85 -4.90
N ASN A 54 -24.69 -5.05 -3.63
CA ASN A 54 -23.96 -4.08 -2.81
C ASN A 54 -23.22 -4.81 -1.67
N ASN A 55 -22.19 -5.56 -2.03
CA ASN A 55 -21.45 -6.44 -1.12
C ASN A 55 -20.17 -5.75 -0.64
N TRP A 56 -20.05 -5.53 0.66
CA TRP A 56 -18.91 -4.86 1.28
C TRP A 56 -18.04 -5.84 2.05
N LEU A 57 -16.74 -5.62 1.93
CA LEU A 57 -15.71 -6.31 2.71
C LEU A 57 -14.80 -5.28 3.36
N LEU A 58 -14.74 -5.28 4.67
CA LEU A 58 -14.04 -4.29 5.46
C LEU A 58 -12.86 -4.90 6.20
N THR A 59 -11.67 -4.33 6.03
CA THR A 59 -10.47 -4.79 6.73
C THR A 59 -10.54 -4.53 8.23
N THR A 60 -9.69 -5.22 9.00
CA THR A 60 -9.35 -4.78 10.34
C THR A 60 -8.69 -3.40 10.32
N TYR A 61 -8.55 -2.78 11.49
CA TYR A 61 -7.86 -1.49 11.64
C TYR A 61 -6.40 -1.57 11.15
N ILE A 62 -6.00 -0.62 10.31
CA ILE A 62 -4.63 -0.48 9.80
C ILE A 62 -4.00 0.77 10.42
N ASP A 63 -2.89 0.56 11.09
CA ASP A 63 -2.09 1.66 11.65
C ASP A 63 -1.24 2.29 10.53
N ARG A 64 -1.56 3.54 10.16
CA ARG A 64 -0.80 4.28 9.15
C ARG A 64 0.62 4.64 9.61
N ARG A 65 0.93 4.45 10.90
CA ARG A 65 2.15 4.93 11.55
C ARG A 65 2.29 6.44 11.35
N ALA A 66 3.40 6.87 10.76
CA ALA A 66 3.67 8.27 10.44
C ALA A 66 3.40 8.62 8.96
N ALA A 67 2.91 7.68 8.15
CA ALA A 67 2.69 7.90 6.72
C ALA A 67 1.59 8.94 6.45
N GLN A 68 1.83 9.84 5.50
CA GLN A 68 0.83 10.79 5.01
C GLN A 68 0.06 10.24 3.81
N ARG A 69 0.71 9.39 3.02
CA ARG A 69 0.15 8.73 1.84
C ARG A 69 0.32 7.23 1.99
N ILE A 70 -0.73 6.50 1.63
CA ILE A 70 -0.78 5.05 1.64
C ILE A 70 -0.94 4.54 0.21
N TYR A 71 -0.30 3.42 -0.07
CA TYR A 71 -0.43 2.65 -1.29
C TYR A 71 -1.07 1.31 -0.96
N VAL A 72 -2.01 0.88 -1.78
CA VAL A 72 -2.72 -0.39 -1.70
C VAL A 72 -2.44 -1.13 -3.00
N GLU A 73 -1.69 -2.22 -2.89
CA GLU A 73 -1.47 -3.20 -3.95
C GLU A 73 -2.50 -4.32 -3.76
N ILE A 74 -3.31 -4.55 -4.79
CA ILE A 74 -4.40 -5.52 -4.79
C ILE A 74 -4.10 -6.55 -5.88
N ARG A 75 -3.96 -7.81 -5.49
CA ARG A 75 -3.90 -8.95 -6.41
C ARG A 75 -5.26 -9.64 -6.42
N PHE A 76 -5.85 -9.81 -7.60
CA PHE A 76 -7.20 -10.33 -7.73
C PHE A 76 -7.45 -11.02 -9.08
N THR A 77 -8.52 -11.79 -9.16
CA THR A 77 -9.01 -12.38 -10.41
C THR A 77 -10.44 -11.92 -10.66
N VAL A 78 -10.81 -11.72 -11.92
CA VAL A 78 -12.18 -11.37 -12.34
C VAL A 78 -12.57 -12.24 -13.51
N ARG A 79 -13.76 -12.83 -13.43
CA ARG A 79 -14.34 -13.61 -14.52
C ARG A 79 -15.02 -12.67 -15.52
N ASP A 80 -14.75 -12.90 -16.80
CA ASP A 80 -15.40 -12.18 -17.89
C ASP A 80 -16.93 -12.43 -17.86
N CYS A 81 -17.71 -11.35 -17.84
CA CYS A 81 -19.16 -11.42 -17.84
C CYS A 81 -19.72 -12.10 -19.10
N ALA A 82 -19.06 -11.95 -20.25
CA ALA A 82 -19.44 -12.61 -21.49
C ALA A 82 -19.30 -14.15 -21.40
N SER A 83 -18.48 -14.65 -20.46
CA SER A 83 -18.31 -16.09 -20.20
C SER A 83 -19.37 -16.68 -19.27
N ILE A 84 -20.31 -15.87 -18.77
CA ILE A 84 -21.35 -16.29 -17.84
C ILE A 84 -22.70 -16.23 -18.57
N PRO A 85 -23.38 -17.38 -18.77
CA PRO A 85 -24.71 -17.38 -19.37
C PRO A 85 -25.73 -16.65 -18.49
N SER A 86 -26.65 -15.91 -19.11
CA SER A 86 -27.85 -15.35 -18.46
C SER A 86 -27.61 -14.25 -17.42
N VAL A 87 -26.53 -13.47 -17.51
CA VAL A 87 -26.24 -12.34 -16.58
C VAL A 87 -26.16 -10.96 -17.25
N LEU A 88 -26.73 -10.83 -18.45
CA LEU A 88 -26.70 -9.59 -19.23
C LEU A 88 -27.38 -8.44 -18.47
N GLY A 89 -26.56 -7.48 -18.02
CA GLY A 89 -26.99 -6.24 -17.35
C GLY A 89 -26.72 -6.18 -15.84
N SER A 90 -26.74 -7.32 -15.14
CA SER A 90 -26.42 -7.42 -13.71
C SER A 90 -24.92 -7.59 -13.44
N CYS A 91 -24.22 -8.30 -14.32
CA CYS A 91 -22.80 -8.59 -14.15
C CYS A 91 -21.90 -7.36 -14.34
N LYS A 92 -20.88 -7.25 -13.49
CA LYS A 92 -19.81 -6.23 -13.54
C LYS A 92 -18.44 -6.91 -13.56
N GLU A 93 -17.44 -6.20 -14.07
CA GLU A 93 -16.04 -6.64 -14.10
C GLU A 93 -15.14 -5.71 -13.29
N THR A 94 -15.77 -4.89 -12.44
CA THR A 94 -15.11 -3.87 -11.62
C THR A 94 -15.64 -3.92 -10.19
N PHE A 95 -14.81 -3.46 -9.27
CA PHE A 95 -15.18 -3.26 -7.86
C PHE A 95 -14.63 -1.92 -7.39
N ASN A 96 -15.16 -1.39 -6.31
CA ASN A 96 -14.72 -0.10 -5.77
C ASN A 96 -13.84 -0.29 -4.54
N LEU A 97 -12.78 0.52 -4.45
CA LEU A 97 -11.93 0.62 -3.26
C LEU A 97 -12.31 1.89 -2.48
N TYR A 98 -12.48 1.74 -1.17
CA TYR A 98 -12.80 2.81 -0.23
C TYR A 98 -11.85 2.79 0.97
N TYR A 99 -11.80 3.91 1.70
CA TYR A 99 -11.17 3.99 3.01
C TYR A 99 -11.98 4.84 3.99
N LEU A 100 -11.75 4.61 5.28
CA LEU A 100 -12.30 5.42 6.38
C LEU A 100 -11.24 5.64 7.45
N GLU A 101 -10.90 6.90 7.73
CA GLU A 101 -10.02 7.24 8.85
C GLU A 101 -10.74 7.09 10.19
N THR A 102 -10.07 6.46 11.16
CA THR A 102 -10.63 6.28 12.50
C THR A 102 -9.53 6.26 13.56
N GLU A 103 -9.93 6.56 14.79
CA GLU A 103 -9.09 6.40 15.96
C GLU A 103 -9.10 4.94 16.41
N ARG A 104 -7.96 4.44 16.90
CA ARG A 104 -7.83 3.03 17.30
C ARG A 104 -8.85 2.64 18.38
N THR A 105 -9.10 3.54 19.34
CA THR A 105 -10.08 3.35 20.43
C THR A 105 -11.51 3.24 19.91
N LEU A 106 -11.90 4.12 18.97
CA LEU A 106 -13.20 4.07 18.32
C LEU A 106 -13.36 2.80 17.50
N SER A 107 -12.34 2.43 16.72
CA SER A 107 -12.34 1.18 15.93
C SER A 107 -12.58 -0.07 16.79
N GLN A 108 -12.00 -0.13 17.99
CA GLN A 108 -12.18 -1.25 18.92
C GLN A 108 -13.56 -1.24 19.62
N GLY A 109 -14.16 -0.06 19.79
CA GLY A 109 -15.48 0.10 20.41
C GLY A 109 -16.66 -0.06 19.44
N ILE A 110 -16.44 0.20 18.15
CA ILE A 110 -17.44 0.04 17.10
C ILE A 110 -17.65 -1.45 16.83
N LYS A 111 -18.84 -1.94 17.14
CA LYS A 111 -19.27 -3.30 16.84
C LYS A 111 -20.60 -3.26 16.10
N GLY A 112 -20.67 -3.95 14.96
CA GLY A 112 -21.91 -4.18 14.24
C GLY A 112 -21.87 -3.72 12.79
N VAL A 113 -22.45 -4.56 11.94
CA VAL A 113 -22.58 -4.34 10.49
C VAL A 113 -23.35 -3.05 10.17
N GLU A 114 -24.35 -2.68 10.99
CA GLU A 114 -25.18 -1.49 10.77
C GLU A 114 -24.41 -0.17 10.84
N TYR A 115 -23.41 -0.08 11.73
CA TYR A 115 -22.55 1.11 11.79
C TYR A 115 -21.76 1.24 10.49
N TRP A 116 -21.12 0.15 10.06
CA TRP A 116 -20.27 0.15 8.88
C TRP A 116 -21.07 0.40 7.61
N ALA A 117 -22.28 -0.12 7.51
CA ALA A 117 -23.17 0.14 6.38
C ALA A 117 -23.50 1.63 6.17
N ASN A 118 -23.44 2.44 7.24
CA ASN A 118 -23.74 3.88 7.20
C ASN A 118 -22.49 4.76 7.40
N ALA A 119 -21.30 4.16 7.47
CA ALA A 119 -20.08 4.90 7.72
C ALA A 119 -19.71 5.77 6.50
N PRO A 120 -19.12 6.97 6.71
CA PRO A 120 -18.82 7.91 5.64
C PRO A 120 -17.53 7.51 4.90
N PHE A 121 -17.54 6.35 4.24
CA PHE A 121 -16.41 5.88 3.44
C PHE A 121 -16.09 6.84 2.29
N LEU A 122 -14.80 7.09 2.09
CA LEU A 122 -14.30 7.88 0.98
C LEU A 122 -13.83 6.95 -0.13
N LYS A 123 -14.36 7.16 -1.35
CA LYS A 123 -13.98 6.37 -2.52
C LYS A 123 -12.55 6.70 -2.93
N VAL A 124 -11.70 5.69 -3.04
CA VAL A 124 -10.34 5.80 -3.59
C VAL A 124 -10.43 5.72 -5.12
N ASP A 125 -10.96 4.61 -5.64
CA ASP A 125 -11.09 4.40 -7.09
C ASP A 125 -12.07 3.26 -7.42
N THR A 126 -12.41 3.14 -8.70
CA THR A 126 -13.02 1.94 -9.29
C THR A 126 -11.91 1.10 -9.90
N ILE A 127 -11.73 -0.13 -9.41
CA ILE A 127 -10.71 -1.06 -9.87
C ILE A 127 -11.29 -1.95 -10.98
N ALA A 128 -10.57 -2.04 -12.09
CA ALA A 128 -10.87 -2.92 -13.21
C ALA A 128 -9.69 -3.89 -13.41
N ALA A 129 -9.96 -5.04 -14.01
CA ALA A 129 -8.92 -5.95 -14.45
C ALA A 129 -8.31 -5.47 -15.76
N ASP A 130 -6.98 -5.56 -15.89
CA ASP A 130 -6.29 -5.44 -17.17
C ASP A 130 -6.58 -6.67 -18.06
N GLU A 131 -6.68 -7.84 -17.43
CA GLU A 131 -7.04 -9.10 -18.09
C GLU A 131 -8.13 -9.87 -17.32
N SER A 132 -9.25 -10.18 -17.98
CA SER A 132 -10.28 -11.09 -17.47
C SER A 132 -10.08 -12.51 -18.00
N PHE A 133 -10.53 -13.51 -17.22
CA PHE A 133 -10.47 -14.92 -17.63
C PHE A 133 -11.84 -15.42 -18.15
N SER A 134 -11.78 -16.35 -19.13
CA SER A 134 -12.92 -16.87 -19.88
C SER A 134 -13.14 -18.38 -19.66
N GLN A 135 -14.20 -18.95 -20.26
CA GLN A 135 -14.53 -20.38 -20.16
C GLN A 135 -13.45 -21.29 -20.78
N VAL A 136 -12.68 -20.80 -21.76
CA VAL A 136 -11.56 -21.52 -22.38
C VAL A 136 -10.40 -21.70 -21.38
N ASP A 137 -10.23 -20.74 -20.48
CA ASP A 137 -9.16 -20.74 -19.46
C ASP A 137 -9.46 -21.73 -18.31
N PHE A 138 -10.74 -22.04 -18.07
CA PHE A 138 -11.16 -23.07 -17.10
C PHE A 138 -10.73 -24.49 -17.54
N GLY A 139 -10.75 -24.76 -18.84
CA GLY A 139 -10.26 -26.02 -19.42
C GLY A 139 -8.73 -26.18 -19.34
N GLY A 140 -8.00 -25.06 -19.20
CA GLY A 140 -6.55 -25.00 -19.07
C GLY A 140 -6.02 -24.78 -17.65
N ARG A 141 -6.89 -24.64 -16.62
CA ARG A 141 -6.54 -24.25 -15.24
C ARG A 141 -5.73 -22.95 -15.13
N LEU A 142 -5.85 -22.05 -16.10
CA LEU A 142 -5.10 -20.80 -16.10
C LEU A 142 -5.95 -19.69 -15.47
N MET A 143 -5.69 -19.34 -14.21
CA MET A 143 -6.29 -18.15 -13.60
C MET A 143 -5.44 -16.93 -13.93
N LYS A 144 -6.07 -15.90 -14.52
CA LYS A 144 -5.39 -14.63 -14.83
C LYS A 144 -5.40 -13.71 -13.61
N VAL A 145 -4.23 -13.52 -13.03
CA VAL A 145 -4.04 -12.68 -11.85
C VAL A 145 -3.74 -11.24 -12.27
N ASN A 146 -4.57 -10.32 -11.82
CA ASN A 146 -4.40 -8.89 -12.00
C ASN A 146 -3.72 -8.29 -10.78
N THR A 147 -2.90 -7.25 -10.97
CA THR A 147 -2.26 -6.51 -9.88
C THR A 147 -2.45 -5.02 -10.08
N GLU A 148 -3.26 -4.40 -9.22
CA GLU A 148 -3.54 -2.97 -9.28
C GLU A 148 -2.97 -2.25 -8.06
N VAL A 149 -2.34 -1.10 -8.28
CA VAL A 149 -1.84 -0.23 -7.20
C VAL A 149 -2.59 1.09 -7.20
N ARG A 150 -3.19 1.44 -6.06
CA ARG A 150 -3.82 2.76 -5.85
C ARG A 150 -3.27 3.41 -4.61
N SER A 151 -3.34 4.74 -4.55
CA SER A 151 -2.86 5.51 -3.41
C SER A 151 -3.87 6.55 -2.97
N PHE A 152 -3.91 6.83 -1.68
CA PHE A 152 -4.75 7.87 -1.09
C PHE A 152 -4.02 8.59 0.05
N GLY A 153 -4.50 9.80 0.36
CA GLY A 153 -3.97 10.73 1.35
C GLY A 153 -4.33 12.17 0.99
N PRO A 154 -3.93 13.17 1.79
CA PRO A 154 -3.24 13.05 3.07
C PRO A 154 -4.09 12.38 4.16
N LEU A 155 -3.46 11.54 4.97
CA LEU A 155 -4.08 11.02 6.20
C LEU A 155 -3.86 11.93 7.40
N SER A 156 -4.86 11.98 8.27
CA SER A 156 -4.91 12.78 9.48
C SER A 156 -3.94 12.27 10.55
N LYS A 157 -3.22 13.20 11.19
CA LYS A 157 -2.28 12.86 12.28
C LYS A 157 -3.00 12.14 13.42
N GLY A 158 -2.36 11.13 14.01
CA GLY A 158 -2.89 10.34 15.13
C GLY A 158 -3.97 9.32 14.80
N ARG A 159 -4.46 9.24 13.55
CA ARG A 159 -5.48 8.27 13.11
C ARG A 159 -4.91 7.15 12.27
N GLY A 160 -5.60 6.01 12.25
CA GLY A 160 -5.38 4.94 11.27
C GLY A 160 -6.60 4.86 10.36
N PHE A 161 -6.79 3.74 9.68
CA PHE A 161 -7.91 3.60 8.74
C PHE A 161 -8.37 2.15 8.59
N HIS A 162 -9.56 1.99 8.02
CA HIS A 162 -10.01 0.73 7.43
C HIS A 162 -10.05 0.88 5.91
N LEU A 163 -9.78 -0.20 5.19
CA LEU A 163 -10.09 -0.29 3.76
C LEU A 163 -11.40 -1.04 3.58
N ALA A 164 -12.18 -0.66 2.59
CA ALA A 164 -13.40 -1.36 2.22
C ALA A 164 -13.44 -1.65 0.72
N PHE A 165 -13.85 -2.85 0.36
CA PHE A 165 -14.02 -3.32 -1.00
C PHE A 165 -15.51 -3.49 -1.25
N GLN A 166 -16.05 -2.78 -2.25
CA GLN A 166 -17.46 -2.85 -2.60
C GLN A 166 -17.60 -3.52 -3.96
N ASP A 167 -18.34 -4.62 -3.96
CA ASP A 167 -18.81 -5.32 -5.15
C ASP A 167 -20.27 -4.91 -5.47
N LEU A 168 -20.53 -4.67 -6.75
CA LEU A 168 -21.84 -4.31 -7.30
C LEU A 168 -22.37 -5.35 -8.30
N GLY A 169 -21.86 -6.58 -8.28
CA GLY A 169 -22.32 -7.69 -9.11
C GLY A 169 -21.23 -8.31 -9.98
N ALA A 170 -20.00 -8.37 -9.50
CA ALA A 170 -18.87 -9.04 -10.14
C ALA A 170 -18.71 -10.49 -9.66
N CYS A 171 -18.00 -11.29 -10.45
CA CYS A 171 -17.51 -12.60 -10.05
C CYS A 171 -15.98 -12.54 -9.95
N MET A 172 -15.49 -12.37 -8.73
CA MET A 172 -14.08 -12.06 -8.47
C MET A 172 -13.54 -12.71 -7.19
N SER A 173 -12.22 -12.81 -7.11
CA SER A 173 -11.51 -13.23 -5.90
C SER A 173 -10.36 -12.26 -5.60
N LEU A 174 -10.33 -11.74 -4.36
CA LEU A 174 -9.20 -11.01 -3.80
C LEU A 174 -8.17 -12.01 -3.28
N LEU A 175 -7.07 -12.14 -4.00
CA LEU A 175 -5.99 -13.07 -3.68
C LEU A 175 -5.03 -12.51 -2.63
N ALA A 176 -4.69 -11.23 -2.75
CA ALA A 176 -3.84 -10.57 -1.78
C ALA A 176 -4.06 -9.06 -1.73
N VAL A 177 -3.90 -8.49 -0.54
CA VAL A 177 -3.87 -7.05 -0.33
C VAL A 177 -2.63 -6.70 0.49
N ARG A 178 -1.78 -5.85 -0.09
CA ARG A 178 -0.61 -5.29 0.58
C ARG A 178 -0.78 -3.78 0.69
N VAL A 179 -0.68 -3.29 1.91
CA VAL A 179 -0.76 -1.86 2.22
C VAL A 179 0.59 -1.39 2.70
N PHE A 180 1.13 -0.38 2.06
CA PHE A 180 2.48 0.12 2.33
C PHE A 180 2.57 1.63 2.11
N TYR A 181 3.67 2.21 2.56
CA TYR A 181 4.04 3.59 2.25
C TYR A 181 5.48 3.66 1.76
N LYS A 182 5.79 4.70 0.99
CA LYS A 182 7.14 4.97 0.46
C LYS A 182 7.91 5.88 1.42
N LYS A 183 9.23 5.75 1.41
CA LYS A 183 10.16 6.60 2.18
C LYS A 183 11.52 6.64 1.50
N CYS A 184 12.23 7.74 1.69
CA CYS A 184 13.62 7.84 1.32
C CYS A 184 14.50 7.27 2.43
N PRO A 185 15.42 6.32 2.14
CA PRO A 185 16.26 5.70 3.15
C PRO A 185 17.26 6.71 3.75
N SER A 186 17.80 6.41 4.93
CA SER A 186 18.94 7.17 5.44
C SER A 186 20.15 6.99 4.53
N VAL A 187 20.82 8.08 4.16
CA VAL A 187 21.97 8.07 3.26
C VAL A 187 23.06 9.03 3.74
N VAL A 188 24.29 8.78 3.32
CA VAL A 188 25.38 9.76 3.44
C VAL A 188 25.75 10.25 2.04
N GLN A 189 25.64 11.55 1.81
CA GLN A 189 26.03 12.21 0.56
C GLN A 189 26.82 13.47 0.87
N ASN A 190 27.89 13.74 0.11
CA ASN A 190 28.76 14.90 0.33
C ASN A 190 29.23 15.03 1.80
N PHE A 191 29.59 13.91 2.42
CA PHE A 191 29.98 13.81 3.84
C PHE A 191 28.93 14.34 4.85
N ALA A 192 27.66 14.45 4.42
CA ALA A 192 26.52 14.75 5.27
C ALA A 192 25.60 13.53 5.39
N PHE A 193 25.20 13.23 6.62
CA PHE A 193 24.16 12.24 6.92
C PHE A 193 22.78 12.87 6.76
N PHE A 194 21.92 12.20 6.00
CA PHE A 194 20.51 12.53 5.85
C PHE A 194 19.67 11.40 6.45
N PRO A 195 18.78 11.70 7.42
CA PRO A 195 17.96 10.68 8.05
C PRO A 195 16.89 10.13 7.09
N GLU A 196 16.37 8.95 7.43
CA GLU A 196 15.18 8.42 6.76
C GLU A 196 14.04 9.46 6.80
N THR A 197 13.43 9.71 5.64
CA THR A 197 12.41 10.75 5.48
C THR A 197 11.20 10.18 4.75
N LEU A 198 10.01 10.39 5.32
CA LEU A 198 8.75 9.97 4.71
C LEU A 198 8.40 10.86 3.52
N THR A 199 7.76 10.28 2.52
CA THR A 199 7.21 11.05 1.40
C THR A 199 6.09 11.98 1.87
N GLY A 200 5.85 13.04 1.09
CA GLY A 200 4.73 13.95 1.34
C GLY A 200 3.37 13.33 1.00
N ALA A 201 2.33 14.14 1.16
CA ALA A 201 0.96 13.78 0.83
C ALA A 201 0.68 13.75 -0.69
N GLU A 202 1.32 14.64 -1.44
CA GLU A 202 1.35 14.82 -2.90
C GLU A 202 2.23 13.77 -3.62
N SER A 203 1.96 13.39 -4.89
CA SER A 203 2.96 12.65 -5.71
C SER A 203 4.10 13.57 -6.12
N THR A 204 3.76 14.84 -6.33
CA THR A 204 4.67 15.94 -6.66
C THR A 204 5.29 16.59 -5.42
N SER A 205 4.99 16.09 -4.21
CA SER A 205 5.55 16.64 -2.98
C SER A 205 7.06 16.44 -2.89
N LEU A 206 7.75 17.46 -2.36
CA LEU A 206 9.17 17.43 -2.03
C LEU A 206 9.35 17.72 -0.54
N VAL A 207 9.74 16.71 0.23
CA VAL A 207 9.98 16.83 1.67
C VAL A 207 11.45 17.12 1.91
N ILE A 208 11.72 18.21 2.65
CA ILE A 208 13.08 18.63 2.98
C ILE A 208 13.63 17.76 4.12
N ALA A 209 14.74 17.08 3.87
CA ALA A 209 15.57 16.47 4.87
C ALA A 209 16.78 17.37 5.16
N ARG A 210 16.93 17.77 6.42
CA ARG A 210 18.13 18.50 6.86
C ARG A 210 19.25 17.51 7.10
N GLY A 211 20.40 17.77 6.49
CA GLY A 211 21.58 16.95 6.70
C GLY A 211 22.43 17.48 7.86
N SER A 212 23.29 16.62 8.38
CA SER A 212 24.32 16.95 9.36
C SER A 212 25.64 16.32 8.95
N CYS A 213 26.75 17.04 9.07
CA CYS A 213 28.05 16.47 8.78
C CYS A 213 28.29 15.20 9.59
N ILE A 214 28.87 14.19 8.94
CA ILE A 214 29.29 12.96 9.60
C ILE A 214 30.37 13.26 10.66
N PRO A 215 30.65 12.32 11.58
CA PRO A 215 31.76 12.48 12.52
C PRO A 215 33.08 12.81 11.81
N ASN A 216 33.84 13.74 12.40
CA ASN A 216 35.11 14.26 11.88
C ASN A 216 35.02 15.04 10.55
N ALA A 217 33.82 15.44 10.13
CA ALA A 217 33.62 16.39 9.04
C ALA A 217 33.13 17.76 9.57
N GLU A 218 33.30 18.80 8.76
CA GLU A 218 32.85 20.16 9.00
C GLU A 218 32.09 20.74 7.81
N GLU A 219 31.20 21.69 8.06
CA GLU A 219 30.36 22.31 7.05
C GLU A 219 31.22 23.18 6.11
N VAL A 220 31.03 23.00 4.80
CA VAL A 220 31.73 23.79 3.76
C VAL A 220 30.74 24.63 2.99
N ASP A 221 29.61 24.04 2.59
CA ASP A 221 28.54 24.71 1.86
C ASP A 221 27.21 24.49 2.58
N VAL A 222 26.55 25.59 2.92
CA VAL A 222 25.32 25.61 3.71
C VAL A 222 24.23 26.38 2.96
N PRO A 223 22.96 25.93 3.02
CA PRO A 223 22.44 24.91 3.92
C PRO A 223 22.54 23.48 3.37
N ILE A 224 22.81 22.52 4.26
CA ILE A 224 22.87 21.10 3.92
C ILE A 224 21.45 20.52 3.87
N LYS A 225 20.95 20.28 2.66
CA LYS A 225 19.57 19.84 2.41
C LYS A 225 19.52 18.76 1.33
N LEU A 226 18.58 17.85 1.50
CA LEU A 226 18.20 16.86 0.49
C LEU A 226 16.68 16.85 0.38
N TYR A 227 16.14 16.52 -0.79
CA TYR A 227 14.70 16.51 -1.02
C TYR A 227 14.24 15.09 -1.34
N CYS A 228 13.29 14.59 -0.55
CA CYS A 228 12.62 13.32 -0.78
C CYS A 228 11.37 13.57 -1.61
N ASN A 229 11.29 12.99 -2.81
CA ASN A 229 10.12 13.12 -3.68
C ASN A 229 8.97 12.17 -3.28
N GLY A 230 7.80 12.32 -3.90
CA GLY A 230 6.63 11.47 -3.64
C GLY A 230 6.84 9.98 -3.97
N ASP A 231 7.86 9.64 -4.75
CA ASP A 231 8.22 8.26 -5.10
C ASP A 231 9.27 7.64 -4.17
N GLY A 232 9.67 8.35 -3.11
CA GLY A 232 10.63 7.86 -2.13
C GLY A 232 12.06 7.84 -2.67
N GLU A 233 12.36 8.72 -3.63
CA GLU A 233 13.70 8.91 -4.18
C GLU A 233 14.31 10.23 -3.72
N TRP A 234 15.62 10.19 -3.48
CA TRP A 234 16.40 11.38 -3.18
C TRP A 234 16.69 12.17 -4.45
N MET A 235 16.39 13.46 -4.40
CA MET A 235 16.77 14.43 -5.42
C MET A 235 18.21 14.93 -5.17
N VAL A 236 18.64 15.92 -5.96
CA VAL A 236 20.00 16.48 -5.89
C VAL A 236 20.27 17.13 -4.51
N PRO A 237 21.41 16.80 -3.84
CA PRO A 237 21.82 17.45 -2.60
C PRO A 237 22.19 18.93 -2.81
N ILE A 238 21.89 19.74 -1.80
CA ILE A 238 22.35 21.13 -1.67
C ILE A 238 23.25 21.19 -0.43
N GLY A 239 24.39 21.88 -0.55
CA GLY A 239 25.38 21.95 0.53
C GLY A 239 26.28 20.72 0.60
N SER A 240 27.33 20.83 1.42
CA SER A 240 28.32 19.79 1.60
C SER A 240 29.12 19.94 2.90
N CYS A 241 29.72 18.84 3.32
CA CYS A 241 30.73 18.79 4.36
C CYS A 241 32.07 18.31 3.79
N SER A 242 33.15 18.53 4.51
CA SER A 242 34.47 17.95 4.21
C SER A 242 35.14 17.43 5.48
N CYS A 243 36.07 16.49 5.35
CA CYS A 243 36.81 15.99 6.51
C CYS A 243 37.65 17.11 7.14
N LYS A 244 37.59 17.20 8.47
CA LYS A 244 38.40 18.13 9.27
C LYS A 244 39.89 17.85 9.08
N ALA A 245 40.73 18.85 9.36
CA ALA A 245 42.17 18.69 9.40
C ALA A 245 42.59 17.48 10.27
N GLY A 246 43.49 16.65 9.74
CA GLY A 246 43.93 15.40 10.38
C GLY A 246 43.10 14.17 10.02
N TYR A 247 42.01 14.35 9.27
CA TYR A 247 41.19 13.26 8.72
C TYR A 247 41.23 13.26 7.20
N GLU A 248 41.03 12.09 6.61
CA GLU A 248 40.91 11.91 5.16
C GLU A 248 39.69 11.06 4.79
N PRO A 249 39.13 11.24 3.59
CA PRO A 249 38.06 10.40 3.09
C PRO A 249 38.54 8.95 2.95
N ASP A 250 37.88 8.03 3.64
CA ASP A 250 37.97 6.60 3.38
C ASP A 250 36.67 6.13 2.71
N ASN A 251 36.76 5.05 1.93
CA ASN A 251 35.67 4.44 1.17
C ASN A 251 34.32 4.53 1.89
N GLY A 252 33.30 5.07 1.21
CA GLY A 252 31.93 5.12 1.71
C GLY A 252 31.55 6.38 2.51
N ASN A 253 32.15 7.53 2.19
CA ASN A 253 31.86 8.82 2.85
C ASN A 253 32.11 8.77 4.36
N VAL A 254 33.29 8.30 4.78
CA VAL A 254 33.74 8.31 6.18
C VAL A 254 35.01 9.13 6.29
N CYS A 255 35.16 9.91 7.36
CA CYS A 255 36.40 10.64 7.66
C CYS A 255 37.22 9.89 8.70
N ARG A 256 38.32 9.27 8.27
CA ARG A 256 39.25 8.51 9.14
C ARG A 256 40.49 9.33 9.44
N GLY A 257 40.99 9.20 10.67
CA GLY A 257 42.23 9.87 11.07
C GLY A 257 43.39 9.33 10.24
N LYS A 258 44.28 10.23 9.80
CA LYS A 258 45.48 9.83 9.04
C LYS A 258 46.30 8.85 9.89
N SER A 259 46.57 7.66 9.35
CA SER A 259 47.58 6.78 9.94
C SER A 259 48.94 7.47 9.80
N LEU A 260 49.50 7.90 10.93
CA LEU A 260 50.90 8.31 11.00
C LEU A 260 51.75 7.06 10.71
N HIS A 261 52.24 6.93 9.47
CA HIS A 261 53.32 6.01 9.12
C HIS A 261 54.67 6.69 9.33
#